data_AF-A0A2T4TLZ9-F1
#
_entry.id   AF-A0A2T4TLZ9-F1
#
_cell.length_a   1.000
_cell.length_b   1.000
_cell.length_c   1.000
_cell.angle_alpha   90.00
_cell.angle_beta   90.00
_cell.angle_gamma   90.00
#
_symmetry.space_group_name_H-M   'P 1'
#
loop_
_entity.id
_entity.type
_entity.pdbx_description
1 polymer ?
#
loop_
_entity_poly.entity_id
_entity_poly.type
_entity_poly.pdbx_seq_one_letter_code
_entity_poly.pdbx_strand_id
1 'polypeptide(L)'
;MIKYRGGKTKEIPHIMWHVPRFSGRYVEPFFGGGALFFYLEPREAIINDINKQLINFYKGVRNYFPKLRKELDEIEALYEINRRDYDILKASTPNERVVDNNEALYYLLRDMFNNKIRKEYSDALLYYFINKTAYSGMIRYNSDGEFNVPYGRYKHLSTQQVSFSHSQLLKRAEIHNVDYSKIFDMCNVDDFIFLDPPYDCVFSDYGNVEYKEGFNEDNHRKLAEDFKNLSCKSLMVIGKTPLTEELYKEFIIDEYKKTYAVNIRNRFKSEAKHIVVANYKKDWDNVQIITDNVNKEYTVPETTQIMLFESKKKYHGKN
;
A
#
# COMPACT_ATOMS: atom_id res chain seq x y z
N MET A 1 6.06 4.37 -3.73
CA MET A 1 6.76 5.10 -2.64
C MET A 1 7.29 4.22 -1.52
N ILE A 2 6.46 3.54 -0.71
CA ILE A 2 6.88 2.77 0.48
C ILE A 2 6.75 1.26 0.27
N LYS A 3 7.39 0.45 1.12
CA LYS A 3 7.12 -0.99 1.23
C LYS A 3 5.87 -1.18 2.10
N TYR A 4 4.87 -1.91 1.61
CA TYR A 4 3.66 -2.16 2.39
C TYR A 4 3.24 -3.62 2.28
N ARG A 5 2.85 -4.22 3.41
CA ARG A 5 2.33 -5.60 3.42
C ARG A 5 0.97 -5.62 2.72
N GLY A 6 0.76 -6.61 1.87
CA GLY A 6 -0.46 -6.68 1.06
C GLY A 6 -0.47 -5.76 -0.17
N GLY A 7 0.60 -5.00 -0.44
CA GLY A 7 0.64 -4.08 -1.58
C GLY A 7 0.27 -4.72 -2.91
N LYS A 8 -0.73 -4.14 -3.60
CA LYS A 8 -1.36 -4.69 -4.80
C LYS A 8 -0.66 -4.42 -6.13
N THR A 9 0.56 -3.87 -6.12
CA THR A 9 1.26 -3.48 -7.37
C THR A 9 1.38 -4.62 -8.39
N LYS A 10 1.67 -5.85 -7.93
CA LYS A 10 1.77 -7.03 -8.83
C LYS A 10 0.41 -7.56 -9.28
N GLU A 11 -0.65 -7.18 -8.58
CA GLU A 11 -2.01 -7.64 -8.81
C GLU A 11 -2.81 -6.66 -9.68
N ILE A 12 -2.27 -5.45 -9.92
CA ILE A 12 -2.87 -4.42 -10.79
C ILE A 12 -3.39 -4.99 -12.12
N PRO A 13 -2.65 -5.84 -12.87
CA PRO A 13 -3.18 -6.39 -14.13
C PRO A 13 -4.50 -7.17 -13.97
N HIS A 14 -4.66 -7.89 -12.85
CA HIS A 14 -5.90 -8.61 -12.53
C HIS A 14 -6.99 -7.63 -12.09
N ILE A 15 -6.64 -6.68 -11.21
CA ILE A 15 -7.60 -5.70 -10.64
C ILE A 15 -8.15 -4.78 -11.73
N MET A 16 -7.29 -4.30 -12.62
CA MET A 16 -7.65 -3.32 -13.64
C MET A 16 -8.69 -3.85 -14.61
N TRP A 17 -8.77 -5.16 -14.83
CA TRP A 17 -9.84 -5.75 -15.62
C TRP A 17 -11.24 -5.49 -15.06
N HIS A 18 -11.32 -5.34 -13.75
CA HIS A 18 -12.56 -5.28 -12.99
C HIS A 18 -12.96 -3.86 -12.60
N VAL A 19 -12.05 -2.88 -12.67
CA VAL A 19 -12.35 -1.47 -12.38
C VAL A 19 -13.45 -0.96 -13.33
N PRO A 20 -14.56 -0.40 -12.82
CA PRO A 20 -15.65 0.09 -13.64
C PRO A 20 -15.40 1.51 -14.11
N ARG A 21 -16.20 2.00 -15.06
CA ARG A 21 -16.34 3.45 -15.27
C ARG A 21 -17.10 4.08 -14.13
N PHE A 22 -16.65 5.24 -13.70
CA PHE A 22 -17.28 6.09 -12.69
C PHE A 22 -17.09 7.56 -13.06
N SER A 23 -17.95 8.43 -12.53
CA SER A 23 -17.95 9.87 -12.81
C SER A 23 -17.68 10.72 -11.56
N GLY A 24 -17.79 10.13 -10.37
CA GLY A 24 -17.45 10.73 -9.10
C GLY A 24 -15.99 10.52 -8.72
N ARG A 25 -15.74 10.42 -7.42
CA ARG A 25 -14.40 10.31 -6.82
C ARG A 25 -13.94 8.86 -6.77
N TYR A 26 -12.63 8.68 -6.78
CA TYR A 26 -12.01 7.42 -6.38
C TYR A 26 -11.89 7.34 -4.86
N VAL A 27 -12.31 6.24 -4.24
CA VAL A 27 -12.31 6.10 -2.78
C VAL A 27 -11.56 4.84 -2.36
N GLU A 28 -10.58 4.97 -1.47
CA GLU A 28 -9.78 3.85 -0.95
C GLU A 28 -9.74 3.90 0.58
N PRO A 29 -10.69 3.27 1.29
CA PRO A 29 -10.83 3.31 2.75
C PRO A 29 -9.72 2.58 3.52
N PHE A 30 -9.05 1.64 2.85
CA PHE A 30 -7.93 0.84 3.35
C PHE A 30 -6.70 1.12 2.49
N PHE A 31 -6.19 2.34 2.56
CA PHE A 31 -5.24 2.88 1.59
C PHE A 31 -3.92 2.10 1.56
N GLY A 32 -3.37 1.76 2.72
CA GLY A 32 -2.10 1.06 2.83
C GLY A 32 -0.99 1.70 1.98
N GLY A 33 -0.48 0.95 0.98
CA GLY A 33 0.53 1.45 0.05
C GLY A 33 0.01 2.35 -1.08
N GLY A 34 -1.31 2.41 -1.30
CA GLY A 34 -1.98 3.21 -2.34
C GLY A 34 -1.71 2.70 -3.76
N ALA A 35 -1.47 1.40 -3.95
CA ALA A 35 -0.97 0.85 -5.21
C ALA A 35 -1.91 1.15 -6.39
N LEU A 36 -3.23 1.03 -6.19
CA LEU A 36 -4.21 1.32 -7.23
C LEU A 36 -4.40 2.82 -7.42
N PHE A 37 -4.49 3.63 -6.34
CA PHE A 37 -4.51 5.09 -6.41
C PHE A 37 -3.36 5.68 -7.25
N PHE A 38 -2.12 5.25 -6.99
CA PHE A 38 -0.95 5.74 -7.75
C PHE A 38 -0.90 5.23 -9.18
N TYR A 39 -1.64 4.16 -9.50
CA TYR A 39 -1.75 3.65 -10.86
C TYR A 39 -2.85 4.34 -11.66
N LEU A 40 -4.02 4.57 -11.05
CA LEU A 40 -5.17 5.23 -11.66
C LEU A 40 -4.98 6.75 -11.78
N GLU A 41 -4.25 7.37 -10.86
CA GLU A 41 -4.01 8.81 -10.82
C GLU A 41 -5.31 9.65 -10.85
N PRO A 42 -6.29 9.35 -9.97
CA PRO A 42 -7.63 9.91 -10.07
C PRO A 42 -7.64 11.44 -9.99
N ARG A 43 -8.67 12.05 -10.57
CA ARG A 43 -8.87 13.51 -10.55
C ARG A 43 -9.20 14.03 -9.17
N GLU A 44 -10.06 13.31 -8.47
CA GLU A 44 -10.50 13.58 -7.12
C GLU A 44 -10.60 12.25 -6.38
N ALA A 45 -10.17 12.23 -5.13
CA ALA A 45 -10.19 11.01 -4.34
C ALA A 45 -10.44 11.25 -2.85
N ILE A 46 -10.93 10.20 -2.18
CA ILE A 46 -10.85 10.07 -0.73
C ILE A 46 -9.93 8.90 -0.43
N ILE A 47 -8.90 9.14 0.37
CA ILE A 47 -8.02 8.08 0.86
C ILE A 47 -8.04 8.07 2.39
N ASN A 48 -8.04 6.87 2.96
CA ASN A 48 -8.09 6.67 4.40
C ASN A 48 -7.30 5.43 4.80
N ASP A 49 -6.78 5.45 6.01
CA ASP A 49 -6.26 4.25 6.65
C ASP A 49 -6.36 4.46 8.17
N ILE A 50 -6.58 3.38 8.91
CA ILE A 50 -6.58 3.43 10.37
C ILE A 50 -5.18 3.73 10.93
N ASN A 51 -4.12 3.40 10.17
CA ASN A 51 -2.75 3.63 10.59
C ASN A 51 -2.40 5.13 10.52
N LYS A 52 -2.44 5.77 11.69
CA LYS A 52 -2.11 7.20 11.85
C LYS A 52 -0.72 7.58 11.34
N GLN A 53 0.29 6.73 11.56
CA GLN A 53 1.67 7.03 11.17
C GLN A 53 1.81 7.01 9.64
N LEU A 54 1.17 6.05 8.97
CA LEU A 54 1.05 5.97 7.52
C LEU A 54 0.36 7.21 6.95
N ILE A 55 -0.79 7.61 7.52
CA ILE A 55 -1.52 8.79 7.06
C ILE A 55 -0.71 10.08 7.28
N ASN A 56 0.00 10.19 8.40
CA ASN A 56 0.91 11.31 8.64
C ASN A 56 2.04 11.37 7.61
N PHE A 57 2.58 10.22 7.18
CA PHE A 57 3.55 10.16 6.09
C PHE A 57 2.96 10.73 4.79
N TYR A 58 1.79 10.27 4.36
CA TYR A 58 1.15 10.78 3.13
C TYR A 58 0.80 12.27 3.23
N LYS A 59 0.32 12.75 4.40
CA LYS A 59 0.10 14.17 4.66
C LYS A 59 1.40 14.97 4.57
N GLY A 60 2.51 14.44 5.07
CA GLY A 60 3.84 15.03 4.94
C GLY A 60 4.31 15.16 3.49
N VAL A 61 4.13 14.09 2.69
CA VAL A 61 4.41 14.12 1.23
C VAL A 61 3.52 15.14 0.53
N ARG A 62 2.22 15.23 0.87
CA ARG A 62 1.29 16.18 0.24
C ARG A 62 1.60 17.64 0.58
N ASN A 63 1.79 17.93 1.87
CA ASN A 63 1.79 19.30 2.39
C ASN A 63 3.19 19.91 2.51
N TYR A 64 4.22 19.09 2.71
CA TYR A 64 5.56 19.55 3.09
C TYR A 64 6.67 18.97 2.22
N PHE A 65 6.35 18.60 0.96
CA PHE A 65 7.30 17.96 0.05
C PHE A 65 8.67 18.65 -0.08
N PRO A 66 8.79 19.99 -0.24
CA PRO A 66 10.10 20.61 -0.38
C PRO A 66 11.00 20.39 0.84
N LYS A 67 10.44 20.46 2.05
CA LYS A 67 11.16 20.17 3.29
C LYS A 67 11.52 18.68 3.36
N LEU A 68 10.56 17.80 3.10
CA LEU A 68 10.77 16.36 3.10
C LEU A 68 11.84 15.93 2.08
N ARG A 69 11.87 16.56 0.90
CA ARG A 69 12.86 16.27 -0.14
C ARG A 69 14.27 16.59 0.33
N LYS A 70 14.47 17.75 0.96
CA LYS A 70 15.75 18.15 1.56
C LYS A 70 16.20 17.15 2.64
N GLU A 71 15.29 16.81 3.55
CA GLU A 71 15.55 15.82 4.62
C GLU A 71 15.91 14.44 4.06
N LEU A 72 15.22 13.98 3.02
CA LEU A 72 15.51 12.72 2.34
C LEU A 72 16.88 12.74 1.65
N ASP A 73 17.24 13.84 0.98
CA ASP A 73 18.53 14.00 0.31
C ASP A 73 19.69 13.98 1.31
N GLU A 74 19.53 14.67 2.45
CA GLU A 74 20.51 14.69 3.55
C GLU A 74 20.74 13.28 4.12
N ILE A 75 19.66 12.56 4.41
CA ILE A 75 19.73 11.21 4.98
C ILE A 75 20.25 10.18 3.97
N GLU A 76 19.89 10.28 2.68
CA GLU A 76 20.44 9.41 1.63
C GLU A 76 21.95 9.58 1.51
N ALA A 77 22.43 10.82 1.49
CA ALA A 77 23.86 11.12 1.40
C ALA A 77 24.63 10.53 2.60
N LEU A 78 24.14 10.75 3.83
CA LEU A 78 24.75 10.18 5.04
C LEU A 78 24.74 8.65 5.00
N TYR A 79 23.63 8.05 4.56
CA TYR A 79 23.49 6.60 4.47
C TYR A 79 24.51 5.97 3.51
N GLU A 80 24.71 6.58 2.33
CA GLU A 80 25.68 6.10 1.34
C GLU A 80 27.13 6.33 1.77
N ILE A 81 27.44 7.42 2.48
CA ILE A 81 28.78 7.63 3.09
C ILE A 81 29.07 6.53 4.10
N ASN A 82 28.16 6.30 5.06
CA ASN A 82 28.30 5.23 6.06
C ASN A 82 28.46 3.85 5.42
N ARG A 83 27.73 3.60 4.32
CA ARG A 83 27.81 2.34 3.57
C ARG A 83 29.18 2.16 2.93
N ARG A 84 29.70 3.21 2.29
CA ARG A 84 31.03 3.21 1.67
C ARG A 84 32.12 2.95 2.70
N ASP A 85 32.07 3.62 3.85
CA ASP A 85 33.05 3.45 4.92
C ASP A 85 33.02 2.02 5.48
N TYR A 86 31.82 1.47 5.72
CA TYR A 86 31.68 0.07 6.09
C TYR A 86 32.29 -0.86 5.04
N ASP A 87 32.03 -0.64 3.75
CA ASP A 87 32.49 -1.54 2.68
C ASP A 87 34.03 -1.53 2.56
N ILE A 88 34.67 -0.36 2.72
CA ILE A 88 36.13 -0.22 2.77
C ILE A 88 36.70 -0.99 3.97
N LEU A 89 36.16 -0.78 5.17
CA LEU A 89 36.62 -1.48 6.37
C LEU A 89 36.43 -2.99 6.21
N LYS A 90 35.26 -3.43 5.77
CA LYS A 90 34.94 -4.85 5.62
C LYS A 90 35.82 -5.55 4.58
N ALA A 91 36.21 -4.85 3.51
CA ALA A 91 37.16 -5.37 2.53
C ALA A 91 38.58 -5.50 3.11
N SER A 92 39.01 -4.57 3.97
CA SER A 92 40.32 -4.61 4.63
C SER A 92 40.41 -5.67 5.74
N THR A 93 39.28 -6.01 6.39
CA THR A 93 39.22 -6.99 7.48
C THR A 93 38.08 -8.02 7.26
N PRO A 94 38.19 -8.94 6.27
CA PRO A 94 37.07 -9.80 5.86
C PRO A 94 36.51 -10.71 6.96
N ASN A 95 37.39 -11.20 7.84
CA ASN A 95 37.05 -12.14 8.90
C ASN A 95 36.58 -11.48 10.20
N GLU A 96 36.64 -10.15 10.29
CA GLU A 96 36.28 -9.42 11.49
C GLU A 96 34.93 -8.73 11.34
N ARG A 97 34.24 -8.55 12.48
CA ARG A 97 33.05 -7.70 12.52
C ARG A 97 33.52 -6.24 12.57
N VAL A 98 33.09 -5.46 11.59
CA VAL A 98 33.36 -4.01 11.52
C VAL A 98 32.14 -3.22 11.95
N VAL A 99 32.36 -1.99 12.38
CA VAL A 99 31.29 -1.07 12.77
C VAL A 99 30.47 -0.68 11.55
N ASP A 100 29.14 -0.68 11.70
CA ASP A 100 28.19 -0.22 10.69
C ASP A 100 27.50 1.05 11.20
N ASN A 101 27.95 2.21 10.74
CA ASN A 101 27.40 3.50 11.18
C ASN A 101 25.92 3.65 10.80
N ASN A 102 25.44 2.94 9.77
CA ASN A 102 24.00 2.93 9.46
C ASN A 102 23.17 2.16 10.48
N GLU A 103 23.76 1.22 11.21
CA GLU A 103 23.09 0.55 12.33
C GLU A 103 22.86 1.52 13.49
N ALA A 104 23.86 2.34 13.83
CA ALA A 104 23.72 3.39 14.85
C ALA A 104 22.71 4.48 14.42
N LEU A 105 22.80 4.95 13.16
CA LEU A 105 21.85 5.88 12.57
C LEU A 105 20.42 5.33 12.62
N TYR A 106 20.25 4.03 12.32
CA TYR A 106 18.95 3.39 12.38
C TYR A 106 18.30 3.44 13.75
N TYR A 107 19.04 3.09 14.81
CA TYR A 107 18.49 3.10 16.15
C TYR A 107 18.22 4.53 16.66
N LEU A 108 19.05 5.51 16.28
CA LEU A 108 18.78 6.93 16.55
C LEU A 108 17.45 7.38 15.95
N LEU A 109 17.24 7.15 14.65
CA LEU A 109 16.00 7.53 13.96
C LEU A 109 14.80 6.72 14.45
N ARG A 110 15.01 5.48 14.90
CA ARG A 110 13.95 4.67 15.53
C ARG A 110 13.53 5.22 16.89
N ASP A 111 14.46 5.73 17.67
CA ASP A 111 14.13 6.38 18.94
C ASP A 111 13.40 7.71 18.72
N MET A 112 13.76 8.48 17.69
CA MET A 112 12.98 9.64 17.24
C MET A 112 11.56 9.23 16.81
N PHE A 113 11.44 8.16 16.01
CA PHE A 113 10.17 7.63 15.53
C PHE A 113 9.24 7.19 16.68
N ASN A 114 9.82 6.54 17.69
CA ASN A 114 9.12 6.12 18.91
C ASN A 114 8.88 7.26 19.91
N ASN A 115 9.28 8.50 19.60
CA ASN A 115 9.21 9.66 20.51
C ASN A 115 10.01 9.48 21.82
N LYS A 116 11.03 8.63 21.84
CA LYS A 116 11.92 8.46 23.00
C LYS A 116 12.87 9.64 23.18
N ILE A 117 13.19 10.31 22.07
CA ILE A 117 14.04 11.49 22.01
C ILE A 117 13.39 12.56 21.13
N ARG A 118 13.90 13.80 21.22
CA ARG A 118 13.46 14.90 20.38
C ARG A 118 13.69 14.57 18.90
N LYS A 119 12.67 14.84 18.07
CA LYS A 119 12.75 14.67 16.62
C LYS A 119 13.51 15.83 15.98
N GLU A 120 14.55 15.50 15.24
CA GLU A 120 15.27 16.45 14.37
C GLU A 120 14.70 16.46 12.95
N TYR A 121 14.04 15.37 12.56
CA TYR A 121 13.46 15.16 11.25
C TYR A 121 11.93 15.10 11.30
N SER A 122 11.28 15.37 10.16
CA SER A 122 9.83 15.24 10.06
C SER A 122 9.34 13.80 10.25
N ASP A 123 8.10 13.64 10.71
CA ASP A 123 7.45 12.32 10.84
C ASP A 123 7.43 11.55 9.51
N ALA A 124 7.31 12.27 8.39
CA ALA A 124 7.33 11.65 7.07
C ALA A 124 8.70 11.08 6.71
N LEU A 125 9.79 11.79 7.02
CA LEU A 125 11.13 11.23 6.84
C LEU A 125 11.33 10.02 7.75
N LEU A 126 11.01 10.15 9.05
CA LEU A 126 11.20 9.08 10.02
C LEU A 126 10.44 7.82 9.60
N TYR A 127 9.17 7.96 9.19
CA TYR A 127 8.38 6.84 8.67
C TYR A 127 9.02 6.21 7.43
N TYR A 128 9.43 7.03 6.44
CA TYR A 128 10.06 6.54 5.23
C TYR A 128 11.34 5.76 5.52
N PHE A 129 12.22 6.35 6.34
CA PHE A 129 13.51 5.79 6.68
C PHE A 129 13.35 4.44 7.37
N ILE A 130 12.52 4.37 8.42
CA ILE A 130 12.24 3.12 9.14
C ILE A 130 11.64 2.08 8.20
N ASN A 131 10.66 2.46 7.38
CA ASN A 131 10.03 1.55 6.42
C ASN A 131 11.02 0.94 5.42
N LYS A 132 11.98 1.73 4.93
CA LYS A 132 12.96 1.27 3.93
C LYS A 132 14.10 0.46 4.53
N THR A 133 14.48 0.77 5.77
CA THR A 133 15.69 0.24 6.41
C THR A 133 15.44 -0.87 7.42
N ALA A 134 14.21 -1.05 7.92
CA ALA A 134 13.86 -2.12 8.86
C ALA A 134 13.90 -3.51 8.20
N TYR A 135 14.24 -4.54 8.98
CA TYR A 135 14.33 -5.92 8.50
C TYR A 135 13.05 -6.36 7.76
N SER A 136 13.23 -6.77 6.50
CA SER A 136 12.15 -7.21 5.60
C SER A 136 11.02 -6.19 5.39
N GLY A 137 11.25 -4.90 5.68
CA GLY A 137 10.21 -3.87 5.67
C GLY A 137 9.03 -4.19 6.59
N MET A 138 9.28 -4.97 7.65
CA MET A 138 8.26 -5.35 8.62
C MET A 138 7.83 -4.13 9.43
N ILE A 139 6.54 -4.05 9.74
CA ILE A 139 5.97 -3.10 10.69
C ILE A 139 5.50 -3.93 11.88
N ARG A 140 6.09 -3.68 13.05
CA ARG A 140 5.76 -4.38 14.30
C ARG A 140 6.01 -3.46 15.49
N TYR A 141 5.06 -3.48 16.43
CA TYR A 141 5.12 -2.70 17.66
C TYR A 141 5.08 -3.65 18.87
N ASN A 142 5.65 -3.22 19.99
CA ASN A 142 5.50 -3.92 21.28
C ASN A 142 4.17 -3.53 21.96
N SER A 143 3.92 -4.10 23.16
CA SER A 143 2.75 -3.79 23.99
C SER A 143 2.64 -2.29 24.36
N ASP A 144 3.76 -1.58 24.35
CA ASP A 144 3.83 -0.15 24.68
C ASP A 144 3.60 0.74 23.45
N GLY A 145 3.30 0.15 22.28
CA GLY A 145 3.07 0.87 21.03
C GLY A 145 4.34 1.36 20.34
N GLU A 146 5.52 0.87 20.75
CA GLU A 146 6.81 1.25 20.20
C GLU A 146 7.24 0.31 19.07
N PHE A 147 7.72 0.88 17.98
CA PHE A 147 8.26 0.12 16.86
C PHE A 147 9.55 -0.60 17.27
N ASN A 148 9.59 -1.92 17.07
CA ASN A 148 10.64 -2.78 17.61
C ASN A 148 11.33 -3.69 16.57
N VAL A 149 11.21 -3.39 15.28
CA VAL A 149 11.88 -4.16 14.22
C VAL A 149 13.37 -3.77 14.18
N PRO A 150 14.29 -4.75 14.03
CA PRO A 150 15.73 -4.47 13.94
C PRO A 150 16.12 -3.91 12.55
N TYR A 151 17.34 -3.38 12.48
CA TYR A 151 17.94 -2.88 11.23
C TYR A 151 18.08 -4.00 10.18
N GLY A 152 17.66 -3.71 8.95
CA GLY A 152 17.62 -4.67 7.83
C GLY A 152 18.89 -4.77 7.00
N ARG A 153 19.89 -3.91 7.24
CA ARG A 153 21.20 -3.92 6.55
C ARG A 153 21.11 -3.86 5.01
N TYR A 154 20.18 -3.07 4.48
CA TYR A 154 20.10 -2.85 3.03
C TYR A 154 21.26 -2.01 2.54
N LYS A 155 21.79 -2.33 1.35
CA LYS A 155 22.93 -1.61 0.78
C LYS A 155 22.61 -0.15 0.44
N HIS A 156 21.42 0.10 -0.10
CA HIS A 156 21.01 1.41 -0.60
C HIS A 156 19.72 1.88 0.06
N LEU A 157 19.64 3.19 0.27
CA LEU A 157 18.42 3.88 0.66
C LEU A 157 17.93 4.74 -0.50
N SER A 158 17.18 4.16 -1.44
CA SER A 158 16.68 4.92 -2.59
C SER A 158 15.58 5.89 -2.16
N THR A 159 15.82 7.19 -2.16
CA THR A 159 14.81 8.17 -1.73
C THR A 159 14.05 8.83 -2.90
N GLN A 160 14.54 8.68 -4.13
CA GLN A 160 13.92 9.21 -5.36
C GLN A 160 12.52 8.60 -5.63
N GLN A 161 12.19 7.50 -4.96
CA GLN A 161 10.87 6.88 -5.00
C GLN A 161 9.77 7.77 -4.40
N VAL A 162 10.13 8.82 -3.64
CA VAL A 162 9.22 9.88 -3.19
C VAL A 162 9.52 11.14 -4.01
N SER A 163 8.59 11.50 -4.88
CA SER A 163 8.82 12.54 -5.90
C SER A 163 7.78 13.66 -5.82
N PHE A 164 8.09 14.78 -6.49
CA PHE A 164 7.17 15.92 -6.54
C PHE A 164 5.84 15.57 -7.19
N SER A 165 5.86 14.66 -8.17
CA SER A 165 4.63 14.18 -8.80
C SER A 165 3.71 13.56 -7.74
N HIS A 166 4.21 12.65 -6.90
CA HIS A 166 3.42 12.03 -5.83
C HIS A 166 2.75 13.07 -4.94
N SER A 167 3.48 14.13 -4.57
CA SER A 167 2.93 15.26 -3.81
C SER A 167 1.77 15.94 -4.56
N GLN A 168 1.92 16.18 -5.87
CA GLN A 168 0.87 16.79 -6.70
C GLN A 168 -0.36 15.89 -6.85
N LEU A 169 -0.19 14.57 -6.97
CA LEU A 169 -1.32 13.65 -7.03
C LEU A 169 -2.06 13.58 -5.70
N LEU A 170 -1.33 13.50 -4.58
CA LEU A 170 -1.95 13.49 -3.24
C LEU A 170 -2.71 14.79 -2.93
N LYS A 171 -2.38 15.92 -3.56
CA LYS A 171 -3.16 17.17 -3.44
C LYS A 171 -4.57 17.07 -4.01
N ARG A 172 -4.84 16.07 -4.85
CA ARG A 172 -6.18 15.76 -5.38
C ARG A 172 -7.02 14.89 -4.45
N ALA A 173 -6.44 14.44 -3.33
CA ALA A 173 -7.09 13.55 -2.39
C ALA A 173 -7.42 14.23 -1.06
N GLU A 174 -8.64 14.00 -0.58
CA GLU A 174 -9.02 14.15 0.82
C GLU A 174 -8.38 13.00 1.60
N ILE A 175 -7.61 13.31 2.66
CA ILE A 175 -6.82 12.32 3.40
C ILE A 175 -7.33 12.24 4.84
N HIS A 176 -7.94 11.10 5.17
CA HIS A 176 -8.52 10.81 6.48
C HIS A 176 -7.72 9.77 7.25
N ASN A 177 -7.95 9.71 8.56
CA ASN A 177 -7.44 8.69 9.46
C ASN A 177 -8.56 8.36 10.45
N VAL A 178 -9.52 7.56 9.98
CA VAL A 178 -10.73 7.15 10.70
C VAL A 178 -11.07 5.69 10.37
N ASP A 179 -12.03 5.12 11.09
CA ASP A 179 -12.60 3.82 10.73
C ASP A 179 -13.23 3.86 9.32
N TYR A 180 -13.10 2.75 8.56
CA TYR A 180 -13.57 2.68 7.18
C TYR A 180 -15.05 3.01 7.02
N SER A 181 -15.88 2.70 8.03
CA SER A 181 -17.32 2.98 7.99
C SER A 181 -17.62 4.47 7.85
N LYS A 182 -16.76 5.34 8.42
CA LYS A 182 -16.88 6.80 8.27
C LYS A 182 -16.58 7.29 6.86
N ILE A 183 -15.82 6.53 6.09
CA ILE A 183 -15.57 6.83 4.68
C ILE A 183 -16.77 6.42 3.84
N PHE A 184 -17.43 5.30 4.18
CA PHE A 184 -18.67 4.89 3.52
C PHE A 184 -19.77 5.93 3.67
N ASP A 185 -19.90 6.54 4.85
CA ASP A 185 -20.84 7.65 5.11
C ASP A 185 -20.60 8.88 4.20
N MET A 186 -19.40 9.03 3.63
CA MET A 186 -19.03 10.16 2.75
C MET A 186 -19.21 9.85 1.25
N CYS A 187 -19.56 8.62 0.89
CA CYS A 187 -19.62 8.18 -0.50
C CYS A 187 -20.94 8.56 -1.17
N ASN A 188 -20.86 8.93 -2.45
CA ASN A 188 -21.99 9.25 -3.30
C ASN A 188 -22.17 8.18 -4.39
N VAL A 189 -23.36 8.08 -4.99
CA VAL A 189 -23.70 7.06 -6.02
C VAL A 189 -22.74 7.02 -7.21
N ASP A 190 -22.15 8.17 -7.58
CA ASP A 190 -21.25 8.30 -8.72
C ASP A 190 -19.79 7.91 -8.40
N ASP A 191 -19.44 7.74 -7.12
CA ASP A 191 -18.09 7.38 -6.68
C ASP A 191 -17.74 5.93 -7.06
N PHE A 192 -16.44 5.62 -7.05
CA PHE A 192 -15.93 4.25 -7.13
C PHE A 192 -15.07 3.94 -5.92
N ILE A 193 -15.42 2.87 -5.20
CA ILE A 193 -14.69 2.41 -4.02
C ILE A 193 -13.83 1.20 -4.37
N PHE A 194 -12.54 1.27 -4.02
CA PHE A 194 -11.65 0.12 -3.98
C PHE A 194 -11.35 -0.29 -2.54
N LEU A 195 -11.55 -1.58 -2.24
CA LEU A 195 -11.35 -2.15 -0.91
C LEU A 195 -10.25 -3.21 -0.94
N ASP A 196 -9.32 -3.06 0.00
CA ASP A 196 -8.26 -4.02 0.27
C ASP A 196 -8.10 -4.18 1.80
N PRO A 197 -9.10 -4.76 2.48
CA PRO A 197 -9.07 -4.88 3.93
C PRO A 197 -7.95 -5.83 4.39
N PRO A 198 -7.54 -5.76 5.67
CA PRO A 198 -6.69 -6.78 6.27
C PRO A 198 -7.23 -8.20 6.01
N TYR A 199 -6.35 -9.17 5.80
CA TYR A 199 -6.77 -10.57 5.60
C TYR A 199 -7.11 -11.25 6.94
N ASP A 200 -8.05 -12.19 6.87
CA ASP A 200 -8.63 -12.97 7.97
C ASP A 200 -7.72 -14.09 8.52
N CYS A 201 -6.46 -14.17 8.09
CA CYS A 201 -5.54 -15.18 8.57
C CYS A 201 -5.03 -14.89 10.00
N VAL A 202 -4.98 -15.93 10.83
CA VAL A 202 -4.61 -16.00 12.27
C VAL A 202 -3.26 -15.36 12.69
N PHE A 203 -2.49 -14.80 11.75
CA PHE A 203 -1.21 -14.12 11.99
C PHE A 203 -1.18 -12.72 11.37
N SER A 204 -2.31 -12.02 11.43
CA SER A 204 -2.42 -10.64 10.97
C SER A 204 -2.13 -9.66 12.12
N ASP A 205 -0.88 -9.71 12.64
CA ASP A 205 -0.28 -8.60 13.41
C ASP A 205 -0.10 -7.40 12.45
N TYR A 206 -1.20 -6.85 11.93
CA TYR A 206 -1.24 -5.49 11.41
C TYR A 206 -1.06 -4.63 12.64
N GLY A 207 0.19 -4.27 12.94
CA GLY A 207 0.61 -3.52 14.12
C GLY A 207 -0.09 -2.17 14.27
N ASN A 208 -1.38 -2.22 14.52
CA ASN A 208 -2.31 -1.12 14.63
C ASN A 208 -2.66 -1.03 16.12
N VAL A 209 -2.29 0.08 16.74
CA VAL A 209 -2.58 0.34 18.15
C VAL A 209 -4.11 0.37 18.41
N GLU A 210 -4.90 0.67 17.37
CA GLU A 210 -6.36 0.82 17.43
C GLU A 210 -7.13 -0.51 17.35
N TYR A 211 -6.55 -1.57 16.76
CA TYR A 211 -7.11 -2.92 16.79
C TYR A 211 -6.16 -3.85 17.54
N LYS A 212 -6.26 -3.90 18.88
CA LYS A 212 -5.41 -4.76 19.73
C LYS A 212 -5.47 -6.25 19.37
N GLU A 213 -6.58 -6.70 18.76
CA GLU A 213 -6.79 -8.08 18.28
C GLU A 213 -6.76 -8.18 16.74
N GLY A 214 -6.40 -7.09 16.03
CA GLY A 214 -6.48 -7.02 14.58
C GLY A 214 -7.91 -6.90 14.04
N PHE A 215 -8.02 -6.95 12.71
CA PHE A 215 -9.30 -6.95 12.00
C PHE A 215 -9.86 -8.38 12.03
N ASN A 216 -10.65 -8.69 13.05
CA ASN A 216 -11.15 -10.04 13.34
C ASN A 216 -12.38 -10.44 12.49
N GLU A 217 -12.94 -11.63 12.73
CA GLU A 217 -14.12 -12.14 12.02
C GLU A 217 -15.35 -11.22 12.14
N ASP A 218 -15.62 -10.65 13.31
CA ASP A 218 -16.74 -9.71 13.51
C ASP A 218 -16.58 -8.46 12.63
N ASN A 219 -15.35 -7.95 12.50
CA ASN A 219 -15.04 -6.85 11.59
C ASN A 219 -15.26 -7.24 10.12
N HIS A 220 -14.89 -8.46 9.73
CA HIS A 220 -15.15 -8.98 8.38
C HIS A 220 -16.65 -9.14 8.09
N ARG A 221 -17.42 -9.64 9.05
CA ARG A 221 -18.89 -9.76 8.94
C ARG A 221 -19.54 -8.40 8.81
N LYS A 222 -19.14 -7.43 9.64
CA LYS A 222 -19.61 -6.05 9.54
C LYS A 222 -19.26 -5.42 8.20
N LEU A 223 -18.01 -5.55 7.75
CA LEU A 223 -17.57 -5.03 6.45
C LEU A 223 -18.39 -5.64 5.30
N ALA A 224 -18.73 -6.93 5.37
CA ALA A 224 -19.55 -7.58 4.36
C ALA A 224 -20.98 -7.02 4.32
N GLU A 225 -21.60 -6.76 5.47
CA GLU A 225 -22.91 -6.11 5.54
C GLU A 225 -22.85 -4.66 5.04
N ASP A 226 -21.83 -3.91 5.44
CA ASP A 226 -21.62 -2.54 4.97
C ASP A 226 -21.40 -2.52 3.45
N PHE A 227 -20.60 -3.44 2.91
CA PHE A 227 -20.32 -3.58 1.48
C PHE A 227 -21.59 -3.81 0.65
N LYS A 228 -22.49 -4.67 1.14
CA LYS A 228 -23.78 -4.96 0.48
C LYS A 228 -24.67 -3.73 0.36
N ASN A 229 -24.56 -2.81 1.34
CA ASN A 229 -25.39 -1.62 1.44
C ASN A 229 -24.79 -0.39 0.74
N LEU A 230 -23.58 -0.48 0.18
CA LEU A 230 -22.95 0.61 -0.56
C LEU A 230 -23.75 0.94 -1.83
N SER A 231 -24.13 2.21 -1.98
CA SER A 231 -24.90 2.70 -3.13
C SER A 231 -24.08 2.87 -4.40
N CYS A 232 -22.76 3.00 -4.26
CA CYS A 232 -21.83 3.25 -5.36
C CYS A 232 -21.10 1.97 -5.79
N LYS A 233 -20.48 2.02 -6.96
CA LYS A 233 -19.72 0.88 -7.49
C LYS A 233 -18.53 0.59 -6.59
N SER A 234 -18.43 -0.64 -6.13
CA SER A 234 -17.42 -1.06 -5.15
C SER A 234 -16.75 -2.34 -5.60
N LEU A 235 -15.43 -2.34 -5.61
CA LEU A 235 -14.57 -3.47 -5.97
C LEU A 235 -13.68 -3.81 -4.79
N MET A 236 -13.68 -5.08 -4.37
CA MET A 236 -12.84 -5.55 -3.28
C MET A 236 -11.96 -6.71 -3.73
N VAL A 237 -10.71 -6.70 -3.26
CA VAL A 237 -9.76 -7.80 -3.40
C VAL A 237 -9.45 -8.34 -2.02
N ILE A 238 -9.71 -9.62 -1.79
CA ILE A 238 -9.47 -10.25 -0.49
C ILE A 238 -8.94 -11.68 -0.67
N GLY A 239 -8.23 -12.18 0.35
CA GLY A 239 -7.79 -13.57 0.41
C GLY A 239 -8.96 -14.54 0.30
N LYS A 240 -8.81 -15.61 -0.47
CA LYS A 240 -9.82 -16.67 -0.58
C LYS A 240 -9.72 -17.60 0.63
N THR A 241 -10.75 -17.61 1.46
CA THR A 241 -10.89 -18.43 2.67
C THR A 241 -12.35 -18.90 2.82
N PRO A 242 -12.64 -19.92 3.64
CA PRO A 242 -14.02 -20.32 3.89
C PRO A 242 -14.92 -19.17 4.37
N LEU A 243 -14.40 -18.29 5.24
CA LEU A 243 -15.14 -17.14 5.74
C LEU A 243 -15.42 -16.14 4.61
N THR A 244 -14.40 -15.71 3.86
CA THR A 244 -14.59 -14.72 2.79
C THR A 244 -15.47 -15.25 1.65
N GLU A 245 -15.39 -16.55 1.33
CA GLU A 245 -16.31 -17.19 0.39
C GLU A 245 -17.75 -17.21 0.89
N GLU A 246 -17.97 -17.48 2.18
CA GLU A 246 -19.30 -17.39 2.81
C GLU A 246 -19.86 -15.96 2.73
N LEU A 247 -19.08 -14.97 3.15
CA LEU A 247 -19.53 -13.58 3.28
C LEU A 247 -19.87 -12.93 1.95
N TYR A 248 -19.10 -13.23 0.90
CA TYR A 248 -19.17 -12.52 -0.38
C TYR A 248 -19.72 -13.37 -1.52
N LYS A 249 -20.21 -14.59 -1.26
CA LYS A 249 -20.61 -15.60 -2.27
C LYS A 249 -21.33 -15.05 -3.51
N GLU A 250 -22.32 -14.17 -3.32
CA GLU A 250 -23.16 -13.62 -4.41
C GLU A 250 -22.49 -12.49 -5.20
N PHE A 251 -21.39 -11.95 -4.67
CA PHE A 251 -20.65 -10.82 -5.20
C PHE A 251 -19.29 -11.21 -5.79
N ILE A 252 -18.87 -12.48 -5.67
CA ILE A 252 -17.63 -12.98 -6.27
C ILE A 252 -17.77 -12.99 -7.79
N ILE A 253 -16.91 -12.25 -8.48
CA ILE A 253 -16.91 -12.12 -9.95
C ILE A 253 -15.69 -12.76 -10.62
N ASP A 254 -14.59 -12.98 -9.88
CA ASP A 254 -13.37 -13.60 -10.41
C ASP A 254 -12.47 -14.12 -9.28
N GLU A 255 -11.48 -14.96 -9.61
CA GLU A 255 -10.43 -15.40 -8.70
C GLU A 255 -9.08 -15.53 -9.41
N TYR A 256 -7.99 -15.22 -8.72
CA TYR A 256 -6.64 -15.39 -9.27
C TYR A 256 -5.63 -15.88 -8.22
N LYS A 257 -4.58 -16.56 -8.69
CA LYS A 257 -3.50 -17.06 -7.84
C LYS A 257 -2.56 -15.93 -7.43
N LYS A 258 -2.14 -15.93 -6.18
CA LYS A 258 -1.13 -15.01 -5.66
C LYS A 258 0.23 -15.70 -5.54
N THR A 259 1.18 -15.28 -6.35
CA THR A 259 2.58 -15.73 -6.25
C THR A 259 3.32 -14.90 -5.20
N TYR A 260 3.53 -15.47 -4.01
CA TYR A 260 4.43 -14.87 -3.02
C TYR A 260 5.88 -14.95 -3.50
N ALA A 261 6.61 -13.84 -3.43
CA ALA A 261 8.05 -13.81 -3.73
C ALA A 261 8.93 -14.36 -2.59
N VAL A 262 8.35 -14.91 -1.52
CA VAL A 262 9.09 -15.33 -0.32
C VAL A 262 9.14 -16.86 -0.25
N ASN A 263 10.25 -17.44 -0.70
CA ASN A 263 10.60 -18.84 -0.46
C ASN A 263 10.97 -19.03 1.01
N ILE A 264 9.98 -19.12 1.90
CA ILE A 264 10.19 -19.66 3.24
C ILE A 264 10.23 -21.18 3.08
N ARG A 265 11.47 -21.73 3.10
CA ARG A 265 11.83 -23.15 3.19
C ARG A 265 10.64 -24.12 3.25
N ASN A 266 10.34 -24.77 2.12
CA ASN A 266 9.64 -26.05 1.97
C ASN A 266 8.91 -26.59 3.22
N ARG A 267 7.79 -25.97 3.63
CA ARG A 267 6.86 -26.67 4.54
C ARG A 267 5.37 -26.39 4.37
N PHE A 268 4.94 -25.40 3.59
CA PHE A 268 3.54 -25.27 3.19
C PHE A 268 3.43 -24.60 1.82
N LYS A 269 3.21 -25.40 0.75
CA LYS A 269 2.70 -24.89 -0.54
C LYS A 269 1.17 -24.75 -0.41
N SER A 270 0.70 -23.78 0.36
CA SER A 270 -0.67 -23.29 0.13
C SER A 270 -0.58 -22.29 -1.01
N GLU A 271 -1.11 -22.66 -2.18
CA GLU A 271 -1.36 -21.68 -3.24
C GLU A 271 -2.40 -20.71 -2.70
N ALA A 272 -1.97 -19.54 -2.22
CA ALA A 272 -2.93 -18.50 -1.82
C ALA A 272 -3.63 -17.97 -3.06
N LYS A 273 -4.96 -17.97 -3.03
CA LYS A 273 -5.81 -17.34 -4.04
C LYS A 273 -6.41 -16.06 -3.46
N HIS A 274 -6.68 -15.11 -4.32
CA HIS A 274 -7.55 -13.98 -4.02
C HIS A 274 -8.86 -14.11 -4.79
N ILE A 275 -9.95 -13.64 -4.18
CA ILE A 275 -11.22 -13.43 -4.85
C ILE A 275 -11.38 -11.94 -5.17
N VAL A 276 -12.04 -11.69 -6.30
CA VAL A 276 -12.49 -10.36 -6.71
C VAL A 276 -13.98 -10.28 -6.45
N VAL A 277 -14.40 -9.28 -5.68
CA VAL A 277 -15.77 -9.11 -5.21
C VAL A 277 -16.28 -7.75 -5.71
N ALA A 278 -17.47 -7.70 -6.31
CA ALA A 278 -18.06 -6.47 -6.82
C ALA A 278 -19.57 -6.40 -6.58
N ASN A 279 -20.07 -5.21 -6.21
CA ASN A 279 -21.51 -4.95 -6.05
C ASN A 279 -22.20 -4.45 -7.34
N TYR A 280 -21.51 -4.57 -8.47
CA TYR A 280 -22.03 -4.24 -9.80
C TYR A 280 -21.78 -5.39 -10.76
N LYS A 281 -22.67 -5.53 -11.75
CA LYS A 281 -22.47 -6.45 -12.86
C LYS A 281 -21.80 -5.67 -13.99
N LYS A 282 -20.59 -6.07 -14.36
CA LYS A 282 -20.05 -5.71 -15.68
C LYS A 282 -20.72 -6.62 -16.71
N ASP A 283 -20.95 -6.13 -17.92
CA ASP A 283 -21.44 -6.98 -19.01
C ASP A 283 -20.27 -7.86 -19.49
N TRP A 284 -20.04 -8.97 -18.78
CA TRP A 284 -18.88 -9.85 -18.97
C TRP A 284 -18.95 -10.69 -20.25
N ASP A 285 -20.12 -10.80 -20.87
CA ASP A 285 -20.33 -11.55 -22.12
C ASP A 285 -19.60 -10.90 -23.31
N ASN A 286 -19.16 -9.65 -23.17
CA ASN A 286 -18.45 -8.88 -24.19
C ASN A 286 -16.94 -8.70 -23.91
N VAL A 287 -16.40 -9.39 -22.91
CA VAL A 287 -15.06 -9.12 -22.35
C VAL A 287 -14.08 -10.25 -22.73
N GLN A 288 -13.37 -10.08 -23.86
CA GLN A 288 -12.42 -11.08 -24.39
C GLN A 288 -11.07 -11.05 -23.67
N ILE A 289 -10.71 -12.15 -23.01
CA ILE A 289 -9.36 -12.42 -22.51
C ILE A 289 -8.46 -12.77 -23.71
N ILE A 290 -7.40 -11.99 -23.94
CA ILE A 290 -6.37 -12.29 -24.94
C ILE A 290 -5.53 -13.46 -24.44
N THR A 291 -5.71 -14.63 -25.05
CA THR A 291 -4.68 -15.68 -25.07
C THR A 291 -4.17 -15.81 -26.50
N ASP A 292 -2.85 -15.91 -26.64
CA ASP A 292 -2.16 -15.83 -27.93
C ASP A 292 -2.72 -16.76 -29.00
N ASN A 293 -2.84 -16.21 -30.21
CA ASN A 293 -3.27 -16.79 -31.49
C ASN A 293 -4.78 -16.80 -31.77
N VAL A 294 -5.24 -15.74 -32.44
CA VAL A 294 -5.87 -15.75 -33.79
C VAL A 294 -6.29 -14.32 -34.13
N ASN A 295 -5.88 -13.84 -35.31
CA ASN A 295 -6.26 -12.54 -35.87
C ASN A 295 -7.78 -12.40 -35.99
N LYS A 296 -8.38 -11.61 -35.09
CA LYS A 296 -9.60 -10.85 -35.33
C LYS A 296 -9.42 -9.47 -34.69
N GLU A 297 -9.38 -8.43 -35.52
CA GLU A 297 -9.47 -7.04 -35.05
C GLU A 297 -10.81 -6.84 -34.34
N TYR A 298 -10.83 -6.21 -33.16
CA TYR A 298 -11.73 -5.11 -32.70
C TYR A 298 -11.43 -4.74 -31.22
N THR A 299 -12.08 -3.69 -30.73
CA THR A 299 -11.55 -2.53 -29.98
C THR A 299 -11.17 -2.64 -28.49
N VAL A 300 -10.14 -1.87 -28.14
CA VAL A 300 -9.71 -1.27 -26.85
C VAL A 300 -10.58 -1.57 -25.59
N PRO A 301 -10.01 -2.18 -24.52
CA PRO A 301 -10.71 -2.42 -23.25
C PRO A 301 -11.38 -1.17 -22.64
N GLU A 302 -12.52 -1.31 -21.97
CA GLU A 302 -13.21 -0.19 -21.29
C GLU A 302 -12.31 0.57 -20.30
N THR A 303 -11.36 -0.14 -19.69
CA THR A 303 -10.38 0.39 -18.71
C THR A 303 -9.29 1.21 -19.39
N THR A 304 -8.98 0.92 -20.64
CA THR A 304 -8.13 1.78 -21.48
C THR A 304 -8.83 3.11 -21.81
N GLN A 305 -10.17 3.17 -21.74
CA GLN A 305 -10.90 4.43 -21.87
C GLN A 305 -10.91 5.27 -20.59
N ILE A 306 -10.75 4.70 -19.39
CA ILE A 306 -10.57 5.47 -18.14
C ILE A 306 -9.33 6.39 -18.28
N MET A 307 -8.23 5.84 -18.82
CA MET A 307 -7.00 6.58 -19.13
C MET A 307 -7.21 7.72 -20.16
N LEU A 308 -8.26 7.67 -20.98
CA LEU A 308 -8.60 8.68 -21.98
C LEU A 308 -9.48 9.80 -21.42
N PHE A 309 -10.23 9.54 -20.34
CA PHE A 309 -11.16 10.52 -19.75
C PHE A 309 -10.62 11.27 -18.53
N GLU A 310 -9.42 10.96 -18.03
CA GLU A 310 -9.03 11.39 -16.68
C GLU A 310 -7.96 12.48 -16.51
N SER A 311 -7.37 13.10 -17.54
CA SER A 311 -6.58 14.33 -17.26
C SER A 311 -6.51 15.39 -18.37
N LYS A 312 -6.77 16.66 -17.99
CA LYS A 312 -6.32 17.85 -18.76
C LYS A 312 -4.80 18.05 -18.67
N LYS A 313 -4.13 17.43 -17.67
CA LYS A 313 -2.66 17.37 -17.50
C LYS A 313 -2.27 16.02 -16.91
N LYS A 314 -1.48 15.24 -17.66
CA LYS A 314 -0.93 13.95 -17.22
C LYS A 314 0.00 14.13 -16.03
N TYR A 315 -0.14 13.28 -15.01
CA TYR A 315 0.90 13.12 -14.01
C TYR A 315 2.01 12.24 -14.62
N HIS A 316 3.26 12.50 -14.24
CA HIS A 316 4.44 11.95 -14.92
C HIS A 316 5.29 11.02 -14.03
N GLY A 317 4.79 10.61 -12.87
CA GLY A 317 5.56 9.78 -11.93
C GLY A 317 5.28 8.29 -12.06
N LYS A 318 6.08 7.51 -12.79
CA LYS A 318 5.98 6.05 -12.69
C LYS A 318 6.64 5.54 -11.41
N ASN A 319 5.99 4.55 -10.78
CA ASN A 319 6.40 3.86 -9.55
C ASN A 319 7.79 3.23 -9.61
#